data_AF-A0AAT9HC69-F1
#
_entry.id   AF-A0AAT9HC69-F1
#
_cell.length_a   1.000
_cell.length_b   1.000
_cell.length_c   1.000
_cell.angle_alpha   90.00
_cell.angle_beta   90.00
_cell.angle_gamma   90.00
#
_symmetry.space_group_name_H-M   'P 1'
#
loop_
_entity.id
_entity.type
_entity.pdbx_description
1 polymer ?
#
loop_
_entity_poly.entity_id
_entity_poly.type
_entity_poly.pdbx_seq_one_letter_code
_entity_poly.pdbx_strand_id
1 'polypeptide(L)'
;MAAWFMLFLLVFGLLGGWILAGRMLAPLARITDATRTAAMGSLSHRVRLPGRQDEFRELADAFDAMLARLEAHIAEQQRFAANASHELRTPLAVSKSLLDVARTDPSQDTGEILDRLQAVNTRAIDLTEALLLLSRANRQSFTREPVDLSLVAEEAAETLLPSPRSTASPWRPTATSRPRSARPRSCCN
;
A
#
# COMPACT_ATOMS: atom_id res chain seq x y z
N MET A 1 -70.29 24.06 5.93
CA MET A 1 -69.63 22.74 5.81
C MET A 1 -68.41 22.78 4.88
N ALA A 2 -68.52 23.32 3.65
CA ALA A 2 -67.39 23.37 2.71
C ALA A 2 -66.10 24.04 3.26
N ALA A 3 -66.23 25.16 3.97
CA ALA A 3 -65.08 25.86 4.56
C ALA A 3 -64.30 25.01 5.59
N TRP A 4 -65.01 24.19 6.38
CA TRP A 4 -64.39 23.29 7.36
C TRP A 4 -63.65 22.14 6.68
N PHE A 5 -64.21 21.58 5.61
CA PHE A 5 -63.52 20.57 4.79
C PHE A 5 -62.26 21.14 4.12
N MET A 6 -62.33 22.36 3.61
CA MET A 6 -61.19 23.05 2.99
C MET A 6 -60.07 23.30 4.01
N LEU A 7 -60.44 23.76 5.21
CA LEU A 7 -59.48 23.96 6.31
C LEU A 7 -58.85 22.64 6.75
N PHE A 8 -59.64 21.57 6.88
CA PHE A 8 -59.15 20.25 7.24
C PHE A 8 -58.14 19.71 6.21
N LEU A 9 -58.47 19.77 4.91
CA LEU A 9 -57.57 19.36 3.83
C LEU A 9 -56.28 20.18 3.81
N LEU A 10 -56.36 21.50 4.06
CA LEU A 10 -55.20 22.37 4.11
C LEU A 10 -54.27 22.02 5.27
N VAL A 11 -54.82 21.84 6.48
CA VAL A 11 -54.04 21.45 7.65
C VAL A 11 -53.42 20.07 7.45
N PHE A 12 -54.18 19.10 6.94
CA PHE A 12 -53.70 17.74 6.72
C PHE A 12 -52.62 17.69 5.62
N GLY A 13 -52.77 18.46 4.55
CA GLY A 13 -51.78 18.61 3.49
C GLY A 13 -50.48 19.26 3.98
N LEU A 14 -50.58 20.31 4.81
CA LEU A 14 -49.40 20.95 5.41
C LEU A 14 -48.66 20.00 6.36
N LEU A 15 -49.41 19.31 7.24
CA LEU A 15 -48.83 18.41 8.22
C LEU A 15 -48.20 17.17 7.55
N GLY A 16 -48.91 16.61 6.57
CA GLY A 16 -48.42 15.48 5.76
C GLY A 16 -47.20 15.86 4.93
N GLY A 17 -47.23 17.02 4.27
CA GLY A 17 -46.10 17.55 3.50
C GLY A 17 -44.87 17.81 4.38
N TRP A 18 -45.07 18.37 5.57
CA TRP A 18 -43.98 18.64 6.50
C TRP A 18 -43.32 17.36 7.04
N ILE A 19 -44.12 16.37 7.41
CA ILE A 19 -43.62 15.06 7.86
C ILE A 19 -42.89 14.33 6.73
N LEU A 20 -43.45 14.35 5.51
CA LEU A 20 -42.88 13.67 4.35
C LEU A 20 -41.56 14.32 3.90
N ALA A 21 -41.51 15.65 3.85
CA ALA A 21 -40.30 16.41 3.54
C ALA A 21 -39.21 16.15 4.59
N GLY A 22 -39.54 16.22 5.88
CA GLY A 22 -38.59 15.93 6.96
C GLY A 22 -38.03 14.50 6.89
N ARG A 23 -38.87 13.52 6.52
CA ARG A 23 -38.46 12.11 6.44
C ARG A 23 -37.64 11.78 5.19
N MET A 24 -37.86 12.46 4.07
CA MET A 24 -37.01 12.34 2.86
C MET A 24 -35.68 13.08 2.97
N LEU A 25 -35.61 14.20 3.70
CA LEU A 25 -34.36 14.97 3.87
C LEU A 25 -33.46 14.44 5.01
N ALA A 26 -34.01 13.67 5.96
CA ALA A 26 -33.25 13.11 7.07
C ALA A 26 -32.02 12.25 6.68
N PRO A 27 -32.08 11.39 5.62
CA PRO A 27 -30.93 10.61 5.18
C PRO A 27 -29.78 11.47 4.63
N LEU A 28 -30.09 12.54 3.89
CA LEU A 28 -29.10 13.50 3.37
C LEU A 28 -28.34 14.19 4.50
N ALA A 29 -29.05 14.62 5.55
CA ALA A 29 -28.42 15.24 6.71
C ALA A 29 -27.42 14.30 7.40
N ARG A 30 -27.72 12.98 7.45
CA ARG A 30 -26.80 11.97 8.02
C ARG A 30 -25.56 11.75 7.16
N ILE A 31 -25.68 11.75 5.84
CA ILE A 31 -24.54 11.65 4.92
C ILE A 31 -23.64 12.89 5.05
N THR A 32 -24.23 14.08 5.12
CA THR A 32 -23.50 15.33 5.34
C THR A 32 -22.75 15.32 6.67
N ASP A 33 -23.38 14.82 7.74
CA ASP A 33 -22.76 14.73 9.07
C ASP A 33 -21.62 13.71 9.12
N ALA A 34 -21.80 12.55 8.46
CA ALA A 34 -20.74 11.57 8.29
C ALA A 34 -19.56 12.11 7.48
N THR A 35 -19.83 12.87 6.42
CA THR A 35 -18.79 13.52 5.60
C THR A 35 -18.00 14.54 6.44
N ARG A 36 -18.70 15.31 7.28
CA ARG A 36 -18.08 16.28 8.18
C ARG A 36 -17.23 15.61 9.26
N THR A 37 -17.67 14.46 9.75
CA THR A 37 -16.94 13.64 10.74
C THR A 37 -15.71 12.97 10.12
N ALA A 38 -15.82 12.46 8.89
CA ALA A 38 -14.69 11.91 8.13
C ALA A 38 -13.66 13.00 7.81
N ALA A 39 -14.10 14.22 7.46
CA ALA A 39 -13.23 15.36 7.23
C ALA A 39 -12.43 15.80 8.48
N MET A 40 -12.92 15.48 9.69
CA MET A 40 -12.22 15.73 10.95
C MET A 40 -11.27 14.59 11.38
N GLY A 41 -11.04 13.58 10.52
CA GLY A 41 -10.04 12.53 10.75
C GLY A 41 -10.57 11.23 11.37
N SER A 42 -11.88 11.11 11.55
CA SER A 42 -12.53 9.89 12.06
C SER A 42 -13.12 9.06 10.91
N LEU A 43 -12.28 8.30 10.21
CA LEU A 43 -12.68 7.39 9.11
C LEU A 43 -13.38 6.11 9.58
N SER A 44 -13.36 5.81 10.88
CA SER A 44 -13.93 4.58 11.45
C SER A 44 -15.46 4.62 11.66
N HIS A 45 -16.10 5.77 11.41
CA HIS A 45 -17.54 5.93 11.60
C HIS A 45 -18.31 5.54 10.33
N ARG A 46 -18.44 4.23 10.09
CA ARG A 46 -19.33 3.70 9.05
C ARG A 46 -20.74 4.21 9.28
N VAL A 47 -21.34 4.82 8.26
CA VAL A 47 -22.72 5.29 8.29
C VAL A 47 -23.63 4.06 8.21
N ARG A 48 -23.76 3.32 9.32
CA ARG A 48 -24.74 2.24 9.43
C ARG A 48 -26.13 2.87 9.34
N LEU A 49 -26.65 3.03 8.14
CA LEU A 49 -28.06 3.30 7.90
C LEU A 49 -28.81 1.96 7.98
N PRO A 50 -29.58 1.68 9.06
CA PRO A 50 -30.62 0.68 8.98
C PRO A 50 -31.75 1.24 8.12
N GLY A 51 -32.02 0.63 6.95
CA GLY A 51 -33.06 1.11 6.06
C GLY A 51 -33.18 0.33 4.75
N ARG A 52 -34.35 0.45 4.12
CA ARG A 52 -34.80 -0.28 2.93
C ARG A 52 -33.90 -0.01 1.71
N GLN A 53 -33.94 -0.92 0.73
CA GLN A 53 -33.23 -0.83 -0.55
C GLN A 53 -33.78 0.35 -1.38
N ASP A 54 -33.31 1.55 -1.08
CA ASP A 54 -33.69 2.80 -1.75
C ASP A 54 -32.42 3.43 -2.38
N GLU A 55 -32.57 4.40 -3.28
CA GLU A 55 -31.48 5.08 -4.01
C GLU A 55 -30.46 5.76 -3.06
N PHE A 56 -30.90 6.11 -1.85
CA PHE A 56 -30.05 6.66 -0.79
C PHE A 56 -29.08 5.64 -0.21
N ARG A 57 -29.42 4.36 -0.22
CA ARG A 57 -28.52 3.29 0.23
C ARG A 57 -27.42 3.04 -0.78
N GLU A 58 -27.72 3.11 -2.07
CA GLU A 58 -26.71 3.04 -3.13
C GLU A 58 -25.70 4.20 -3.02
N LEU A 59 -26.17 5.43 -2.73
CA LEU A 59 -25.28 6.56 -2.46
C LEU A 59 -24.42 6.34 -1.21
N ALA A 60 -25.00 5.83 -0.12
CA ALA A 60 -24.26 5.53 1.10
C ALA A 60 -23.19 4.45 0.87
N ASP A 61 -23.53 3.38 0.14
CA ASP A 61 -22.61 2.29 -0.21
C ASP A 61 -21.46 2.82 -1.11
N ALA A 62 -21.75 3.71 -2.06
CA ALA A 62 -20.75 4.36 -2.90
C ALA A 62 -19.80 5.26 -2.07
N PHE A 63 -20.33 6.00 -1.10
CA PHE A 63 -19.53 6.82 -0.20
C PHE A 63 -18.65 5.98 0.72
N ASP A 64 -19.19 4.91 1.30
CA ASP A 64 -18.43 3.95 2.11
C ASP A 64 -17.30 3.30 1.30
N ALA A 65 -17.55 2.94 0.04
CA ALA A 65 -16.53 2.41 -0.86
C ALA A 65 -15.40 3.42 -1.15
N MET A 66 -15.76 4.70 -1.35
CA MET A 66 -14.78 5.79 -1.51
C MET A 66 -13.93 5.97 -0.24
N LEU A 67 -14.56 5.98 0.93
CA LEU A 67 -13.86 6.10 2.22
C LEU A 67 -12.91 4.93 2.45
N ALA A 68 -13.34 3.70 2.19
CA ALA A 68 -12.50 2.51 2.32
C ALA A 68 -11.27 2.57 1.41
N ARG A 69 -11.43 3.07 0.18
CA ARG A 69 -10.32 3.27 -0.75
C ARG A 69 -9.36 4.36 -0.25
N LEU A 70 -9.87 5.45 0.28
CA LEU A 70 -9.05 6.53 0.85
C LEU A 70 -8.26 6.05 2.08
N GLU A 71 -8.91 5.31 2.98
CA GLU A 71 -8.28 4.73 4.18
C GLU A 71 -7.14 3.78 3.79
N ALA A 72 -7.34 2.92 2.79
CA ALA A 72 -6.29 2.05 2.27
C ALA A 72 -5.09 2.84 1.73
N HIS A 73 -5.33 3.90 0.94
CA HIS A 73 -4.27 4.75 0.41
C HIS A 73 -3.50 5.49 1.50
N ILE A 74 -4.18 6.02 2.53
CA ILE A 74 -3.52 6.70 3.66
C ILE A 74 -2.68 5.70 4.48
N ALA A 75 -3.21 4.50 4.75
CA ALA A 75 -2.51 3.47 5.51
C ALA A 75 -1.24 2.99 4.79
N GLU A 76 -1.25 2.91 3.47
CA GLU A 76 -0.05 2.63 2.66
C GLU A 76 0.97 3.78 2.74
N GLN A 77 0.53 5.03 2.58
CA GLN A 77 1.41 6.19 2.68
C GLN A 77 2.09 6.29 4.06
N GLN A 78 1.35 6.05 5.14
CA GLN A 78 1.91 6.05 6.50
C GLN A 78 2.95 4.95 6.70
N ARG A 79 2.67 3.72 6.23
CA ARG A 79 3.65 2.62 6.30
C ARG A 79 4.90 2.93 5.48
N PHE A 80 4.73 3.48 4.28
CA PHE A 80 5.86 3.90 3.44
C PHE A 80 6.70 4.99 4.13
N ALA A 81 6.06 6.02 4.67
CA ALA A 81 6.74 7.11 5.37
C ALA A 81 7.49 6.62 6.63
N ALA A 82 6.89 5.71 7.39
CA ALA A 82 7.52 5.08 8.54
C ALA A 82 8.76 4.27 8.13
N ASN A 83 8.63 3.41 7.13
CA ASN A 83 9.74 2.60 6.61
C ASN A 83 10.87 3.48 6.07
N ALA A 84 10.55 4.49 5.25
CA ALA A 84 11.52 5.45 4.74
C ALA A 84 12.26 6.17 5.88
N SER A 85 11.53 6.62 6.90
CA SER A 85 12.12 7.30 8.06
C SER A 85 13.07 6.39 8.84
N HIS A 86 12.72 5.11 9.02
CA HIS A 86 13.58 4.13 9.69
C HIS A 86 14.85 3.83 8.89
N GLU A 87 14.71 3.58 7.59
CA GLU A 87 15.84 3.27 6.69
C GLU A 87 16.79 4.45 6.54
N LEU A 88 16.31 5.70 6.62
CA LEU A 88 17.15 6.91 6.58
C LEU A 88 17.78 7.26 7.94
N ARG A 89 17.14 6.92 9.06
CA ARG A 89 17.68 7.23 10.40
C ARG A 89 18.99 6.50 10.67
N THR A 90 19.11 5.26 10.21
CA THR A 90 20.30 4.43 10.39
C THR A 90 21.55 5.03 9.74
N PRO A 91 21.59 5.33 8.43
CA PRO A 91 22.76 5.94 7.80
C PRO A 91 23.07 7.32 8.39
N LEU A 92 22.06 8.13 8.73
CA LEU A 92 22.28 9.43 9.38
C LEU A 92 22.93 9.30 10.77
N ALA A 93 22.51 8.32 11.57
CA ALA A 93 23.12 8.04 12.87
C ALA A 93 24.59 7.58 12.73
N VAL A 94 24.88 6.75 11.72
CA VAL A 94 26.25 6.31 11.42
C VAL A 94 27.13 7.47 10.96
N SER A 95 26.65 8.31 10.03
CA SER A 95 27.36 9.50 9.59
C SER A 95 27.66 10.45 10.75
N LYS A 96 26.68 10.66 11.64
CA LYS A 96 26.88 11.46 12.86
C LYS A 96 27.96 10.85 13.76
N SER A 97 27.92 9.55 14.00
CA SER A 97 28.93 8.87 14.82
C SER A 97 30.34 8.99 14.22
N LEU A 98 30.48 8.87 12.90
CA LEU A 98 31.78 9.02 12.21
C LEU A 98 32.30 10.46 12.34
N LEU A 99 31.43 11.46 12.22
CA LEU A 99 31.78 12.86 12.42
C LEU A 99 32.17 13.16 13.88
N ASP A 100 31.46 12.58 14.86
CA ASP A 100 31.78 12.72 16.28
C ASP A 100 33.17 12.12 16.61
N VAL A 101 33.51 10.97 15.99
CA VAL A 101 34.84 10.35 16.12
C VAL A 101 35.92 11.25 15.52
N ALA A 102 35.74 11.73 14.29
CA ALA A 102 36.68 12.63 13.63
C ALA A 102 36.94 13.92 14.43
N ARG A 103 35.91 14.42 15.12
CA ARG A 103 36.01 15.64 15.95
C ARG A 103 36.73 15.39 17.27
N THR A 104 36.59 14.21 17.85
CA THR A 104 37.13 13.87 19.18
C THR A 104 38.60 13.44 19.10
N ASP A 105 39.02 12.81 17.99
CA ASP A 105 40.40 12.40 17.78
C ASP A 105 40.91 12.81 16.38
N PRO A 106 41.45 14.04 16.24
CA PRO A 106 42.00 14.54 14.98
C PRO A 106 43.26 13.81 14.50
N SER A 107 43.83 12.93 15.33
CA SER A 107 45.03 12.15 15.01
C SER A 107 44.72 10.82 14.33
N GLN A 108 43.45 10.40 14.31
CA GLN A 108 42.99 9.26 13.52
C GLN A 108 43.15 9.51 12.02
N ASP A 109 43.29 8.41 11.27
CA ASP A 109 43.36 8.44 9.82
C ASP A 109 42.08 9.05 9.23
N THR A 110 42.18 10.34 8.93
CA THR A 110 41.07 11.13 8.39
C THR A 110 40.64 10.60 7.03
N GLY A 111 41.53 9.94 6.28
CA GLY A 111 41.22 9.29 5.01
C GLY A 111 40.22 8.15 5.19
N GLU A 112 40.45 7.25 6.15
CA GLU A 112 39.55 6.12 6.42
C GLU A 112 38.15 6.60 6.87
N ILE A 113 38.09 7.67 7.68
CA ILE A 113 36.80 8.24 8.11
C ILE A 113 36.05 8.88 6.94
N LEU A 114 36.74 9.60 6.05
CA LEU A 114 36.14 10.20 4.86
C LEU A 114 35.61 9.13 3.89
N ASP A 115 36.37 8.06 3.67
CA ASP A 115 35.93 6.94 2.82
C ASP A 115 34.69 6.25 3.38
N ARG A 116 34.64 6.01 4.71
CA ARG A 116 33.46 5.46 5.38
C ARG A 116 32.26 6.40 5.30
N LEU A 117 32.47 7.70 5.50
CA LEU A 117 31.40 8.71 5.40
C LEU A 117 30.85 8.78 3.97
N GLN A 118 31.72 8.71 2.97
CA GLN A 118 31.34 8.67 1.56
C GLN A 118 30.52 7.42 1.24
N ALA A 119 30.95 6.24 1.70
CA ALA A 119 30.21 4.99 1.50
C ALA A 119 28.81 5.01 2.14
N VAL A 120 28.70 5.54 3.36
CA VAL A 120 27.41 5.67 4.06
C VAL A 120 26.49 6.67 3.35
N ASN A 121 27.04 7.76 2.83
CA ASN A 121 26.29 8.77 2.10
C ASN A 121 25.80 8.25 0.74
N THR A 122 26.67 7.59 -0.04
CA THR A 122 26.27 6.89 -1.28
C THR A 122 25.12 5.93 -1.02
N ARG A 123 25.22 5.11 0.03
CA ARG A 123 24.14 4.18 0.39
C ARG A 123 22.84 4.89 0.75
N ALA A 124 22.91 6.03 1.45
CA ALA A 124 21.73 6.82 1.77
C ALA A 124 21.08 7.40 0.51
N ILE A 125 21.88 7.88 -0.44
CA ILE A 125 21.41 8.39 -1.74
C ILE A 125 20.69 7.28 -2.51
N ASP A 126 21.32 6.10 -2.66
CA ASP A 126 20.71 4.95 -3.36
C ASP A 126 19.37 4.55 -2.73
N LEU A 127 19.28 4.58 -1.40
CA LEU A 127 18.04 4.30 -0.66
C LEU A 127 16.95 5.35 -0.97
N THR A 128 17.31 6.64 -0.98
CA THR A 128 16.35 7.70 -1.34
C THR A 128 15.86 7.58 -2.78
N GLU A 129 16.73 7.22 -3.72
CA GLU A 129 16.34 7.00 -5.12
C GLU A 129 15.41 5.79 -5.27
N ALA A 130 15.72 4.67 -4.59
CA ALA A 130 14.86 3.49 -4.56
C ALA A 130 13.48 3.81 -3.96
N LEU A 131 13.43 4.59 -2.88
CA LEU A 131 12.17 5.05 -2.27
C LEU A 131 11.37 5.96 -3.21
N LEU A 132 12.03 6.87 -3.93
CA LEU A 132 11.36 7.73 -4.92
C LEU A 132 10.80 6.92 -6.09
N LEU A 133 11.55 5.92 -6.56
CA LEU A 133 11.10 5.00 -7.61
C LEU A 133 9.88 4.19 -7.16
N LEU A 134 9.92 3.63 -5.95
CA LEU A 134 8.80 2.89 -5.37
C LEU A 134 7.56 3.78 -5.16
N SER A 135 7.75 5.01 -4.69
CA SER A 135 6.67 5.99 -4.53
C SER A 135 5.98 6.33 -5.85
N ARG A 136 6.75 6.51 -6.93
CA ARG A 136 6.21 6.73 -8.28
C ARG A 136 5.42 5.51 -8.77
N ALA A 137 5.98 4.30 -8.60
CA ALA A 137 5.30 3.06 -8.95
C ALA A 137 3.97 2.89 -8.20
N ASN A 138 3.93 3.20 -6.90
CA ASN A 138 2.72 3.06 -6.09
C ASN A 138 1.60 4.05 -6.47
N ARG A 139 1.95 5.19 -7.09
CA ARG A 139 0.97 6.19 -7.58
C ARG A 139 0.42 5.85 -8.95
N GLN A 140 1.08 4.99 -9.72
CA GLN A 140 0.72 4.70 -11.10
C GLN A 140 -0.26 3.53 -11.15
N SER A 141 -1.41 3.70 -11.79
CA SER A 141 -2.31 2.59 -12.07
C SER A 141 -1.71 1.77 -13.21
N PHE A 142 -1.11 0.62 -12.89
CA PHE A 142 -0.63 -0.30 -13.91
C PHE A 142 -1.82 -0.91 -14.65
N THR A 143 -1.88 -0.69 -15.97
CA THR A 143 -2.80 -1.42 -16.83
C THR A 143 -2.36 -2.88 -16.86
N ARG A 144 -3.26 -3.79 -16.51
CA ARG A 144 -2.98 -5.23 -16.58
C ARG A 144 -3.26 -5.72 -17.99
N GLU A 145 -2.22 -6.14 -18.68
CA GLU A 145 -2.30 -6.81 -19.98
C GLU A 145 -1.63 -8.18 -19.91
N PRO A 146 -2.07 -9.16 -20.72
CA PRO A 146 -1.37 -10.43 -20.85
C PRO A 146 0.00 -10.20 -21.50
N VAL A 147 1.07 -10.54 -20.78
CA VAL A 147 2.46 -10.42 -21.25
C VAL A 147 3.12 -11.79 -21.24
N ASP A 148 3.95 -12.06 -22.25
CA ASP A 148 4.79 -13.25 -22.28
C ASP A 148 5.96 -13.11 -21.30
N LEU A 149 5.90 -13.85 -20.19
CA LEU A 149 6.93 -13.83 -19.16
C LEU A 149 8.29 -14.32 -19.67
N SER A 150 8.33 -15.14 -20.73
CA SER A 150 9.60 -15.62 -21.30
C SER A 150 10.35 -14.48 -21.99
N LEU A 151 9.63 -13.65 -22.76
CA LEU A 151 10.19 -12.49 -23.44
C LEU A 151 10.68 -11.43 -22.44
N VAL A 152 9.90 -11.16 -21.40
CA VAL A 152 10.28 -10.19 -20.35
C VAL A 152 11.48 -10.67 -19.54
N ALA A 153 11.56 -11.98 -19.27
CA ALA A 153 12.70 -12.56 -18.56
C ALA A 153 13.99 -12.50 -19.40
N GLU A 154 13.88 -12.73 -20.70
CA GLU A 154 15.01 -12.62 -21.64
C GLU A 154 15.51 -11.17 -21.73
N GLU A 155 14.61 -10.20 -21.92
CA GLU A 155 14.94 -8.77 -21.95
C GLU A 155 15.55 -8.26 -20.63
N ALA A 156 15.01 -8.71 -19.49
CA ALA A 156 15.57 -8.39 -18.18
C ALA A 156 16.95 -9.03 -17.96
N ALA A 157 17.16 -10.26 -18.46
CA ALA A 157 18.45 -10.93 -18.40
C ALA A 157 19.49 -10.20 -19.26
N GLU A 158 19.13 -9.74 -20.46
CA GLU A 158 20.00 -8.93 -21.31
C GLU A 158 20.37 -7.60 -20.64
N THR A 159 19.42 -6.95 -19.98
CA THR A 159 19.64 -5.67 -19.27
C THR A 159 20.55 -5.82 -18.05
N LEU A 160 20.44 -6.94 -17.32
CA LEU A 160 21.26 -7.26 -16.14
C LEU A 160 22.63 -7.87 -16.48
N LEU A 161 22.91 -8.12 -17.76
CA LEU A 161 24.19 -8.61 -18.24
C LEU A 161 25.02 -7.53 -18.97
N PRO A 162 25.49 -6.46 -18.31
CA PRO A 162 26.67 -5.77 -18.79
C PRO A 162 27.92 -6.57 -18.34
N SER A 163 28.59 -7.18 -19.31
CA SER A 163 29.94 -7.79 -19.24
C SER A 163 30.06 -9.23 -18.68
N PRO A 164 30.56 -10.20 -19.48
CA PRO A 164 31.00 -11.49 -18.97
C PRO A 164 32.30 -11.32 -18.18
N ARG A 165 32.21 -11.08 -16.87
CA ARG A 165 33.32 -11.39 -15.97
C ARG A 165 32.83 -12.04 -14.67
N SER A 166 33.07 -13.35 -14.63
CA SER A 166 33.00 -14.25 -13.47
C SER A 166 31.55 -14.53 -12.99
N THR A 167 31.04 -15.75 -12.92
CA THR A 167 31.65 -17.07 -12.79
C THR A 167 30.72 -18.08 -13.44
N ALA A 168 31.24 -18.87 -14.38
CA ALA A 168 30.59 -20.11 -14.77
C ALA A 168 30.64 -21.06 -13.57
N SER A 169 29.55 -21.16 -12.82
CA SER A 169 29.32 -22.30 -11.92
C SER A 169 28.50 -23.32 -12.70
N PRO A 170 29.06 -24.49 -13.07
CA PRO A 170 28.30 -25.55 -13.70
C PRO A 170 27.40 -26.19 -12.64
N TRP A 171 26.17 -25.69 -12.53
CA TRP A 171 25.12 -26.41 -11.82
C TRP A 171 24.85 -27.73 -12.56
N ARG A 172 25.43 -28.82 -12.06
CA ARG A 172 25.11 -30.19 -12.46
C ARG A 172 23.93 -30.68 -11.60
N PRO A 173 22.74 -30.92 -12.16
CA PRO A 173 21.70 -31.63 -11.43
C PRO A 173 22.19 -33.07 -11.19
N THR A 174 22.42 -33.42 -9.93
CA THR A 174 22.69 -34.80 -9.51
C THR A 174 21.40 -35.60 -9.62
N ALA A 175 21.24 -36.32 -10.74
CA ALA A 175 20.22 -37.34 -10.88
C ALA A 175 20.49 -38.45 -9.84
N THR A 176 19.55 -38.60 -8.91
CA THR A 176 19.55 -39.61 -7.85
C THR A 176 19.44 -41.00 -8.50
N SER A 177 20.49 -41.81 -8.40
CA SER A 177 20.49 -43.20 -8.87
C SER A 177 19.68 -44.07 -7.90
N ARG A 178 18.58 -44.64 -8.38
CA ARG A 178 17.90 -45.77 -7.73
C ARG A 178 18.82 -47.00 -7.74
N PRO A 179 19.08 -47.69 -6.61
CA PRO A 179 19.77 -48.96 -6.64
C PRO A 179 18.84 -50.07 -7.15
N ARG A 180 19.29 -50.76 -8.19
CA ARG A 180 18.66 -51.95 -8.77
C ARG A 180 18.91 -53.14 -7.82
N SER A 181 17.84 -53.71 -7.27
CA SER A 181 17.88 -54.89 -6.41
C SER A 181 18.45 -56.11 -7.17
N ALA A 182 19.63 -56.58 -6.76
CA ALA A 182 20.16 -57.88 -7.16
C ALA A 182 19.72 -58.94 -6.14
N ARG A 183 18.97 -59.95 -6.60
CA ARG A 183 18.68 -61.18 -5.85
C ARG A 183 19.95 -62.04 -5.77
N PRO A 184 20.32 -62.61 -4.62
CA PRO A 184 21.36 -63.64 -4.57
C PRO A 184 20.79 -65.01 -4.97
N ARG A 185 21.57 -65.73 -5.79
CA ARG A 185 21.32 -67.13 -6.18
C ARG A 185 21.70 -68.04 -5.01
N SER A 186 20.81 -68.97 -4.69
CA SER A 186 21.05 -70.10 -3.79
C SER A 186 21.97 -71.11 -4.48
N CYS A 187 23.14 -71.35 -3.89
CA CYS A 187 23.92 -72.56 -4.14
C CYS A 187 23.54 -73.62 -3.09
N CYS A 188 23.12 -74.79 -3.56
CA CYS A 188 23.18 -76.05 -2.85
C CYS A 188 23.63 -77.10 -3.87
N ASN A 189 24.56 -77.93 -3.42
CA ASN A 189 25.27 -79.02 -4.09
C ASN A 189 26.46 -78.64 -4.99
#